data_AF-A0A2E1H609-F1
#
_entry.id   AF-A0A2E1H609-F1
#
_cell.length_a   1.000
_cell.length_b   1.000
_cell.length_c   1.000
_cell.angle_alpha   90.00
_cell.angle_beta   90.00
_cell.angle_gamma   90.00
#
_symmetry.space_group_name_H-M   'P 1'
#
loop_
_entity.id
_entity.type
_entity.pdbx_description
1 polymer ?
#
loop_
_entity_poly.entity_id
_entity_poly.type
_entity_poly.pdbx_seq_one_letter_code
_entity_poly.pdbx_strand_id
1 'polypeptide(L)'
;MNLIQFCLPCLAAKGRIPVPLTRLSIMENTLPQRLQEYVNGSFERTVLIQKRIRQLVRGDAPLFDAELARIENPIEIALVEIERGLIELAVDEVEEKPTL
;
A
#
# COMPACT_ATOMS: atom_id res chain seq x y z
N MET A 1 4.06 17.15 -2.89
CA MET A 1 3.96 16.10 -3.92
C MET A 1 3.64 14.76 -3.26
N ASN A 2 2.40 14.54 -2.84
CA ASN A 2 1.92 13.23 -2.37
C ASN A 2 0.99 12.68 -3.47
N LEU A 3 1.54 11.79 -4.30
CA LEU A 3 0.92 11.24 -5.51
C LEU A 3 0.16 9.92 -5.27
N ILE A 4 -0.14 9.60 -4.01
CA ILE A 4 -0.94 8.43 -3.62
C ILE A 4 -2.15 8.98 -2.89
N GLN A 5 -3.33 8.62 -3.36
CA GLN A 5 -4.58 8.93 -2.68
C GLN A 5 -4.92 7.72 -1.82
N PHE A 6 -5.05 7.94 -0.51
CA PHE A 6 -5.64 6.95 0.36
C PHE A 6 -7.12 6.85 0.00
N CYS A 7 -7.61 5.64 -0.28
CA CYS A 7 -9.01 5.43 -0.59
C CYS A 7 -9.84 5.80 0.65
N LEU A 8 -10.54 6.94 0.59
CA LEU A 8 -11.37 7.47 1.67
C LEU A 8 -12.79 7.66 1.14
N PRO A 9 -13.72 6.78 1.56
CA PRO A 9 -14.52 7.15 2.70
C PRO A 9 -14.60 5.99 3.71
N CYS A 10 -13.58 5.87 4.57
CA CYS A 10 -13.67 5.04 5.77
C CYS A 10 -13.07 5.74 6.99
N LEU A 11 -13.14 7.08 7.02
CA LEU A 11 -12.76 7.89 8.18
C LEU A 11 -13.94 8.01 9.17
N ALA A 12 -14.56 6.89 9.53
CA ALA A 12 -15.60 6.83 10.56
C ALA A 12 -15.79 5.42 11.14
N ALA A 13 -14.72 4.69 11.40
CA ALA A 13 -14.78 3.55 12.29
C ALA A 13 -13.52 3.51 13.15
N LYS A 14 -13.63 4.01 14.38
CA LYS A 14 -12.83 3.50 15.51
C LYS A 14 -13.18 2.03 15.71
N GLY A 15 -12.71 1.18 14.80
CA GLY A 15 -12.83 -0.26 14.85
C GLY A 15 -11.47 -0.78 14.44
N ARG A 16 -10.62 -1.08 15.43
CA ARG A 16 -9.39 -1.85 15.25
C ARG A 16 -9.75 -3.05 14.38
N ILE A 17 -9.31 -3.08 13.12
CA ILE A 17 -9.51 -4.25 12.27
C ILE A 17 -8.55 -5.30 12.84
N PRO A 18 -9.05 -6.33 13.56
CA PRO A 18 -8.17 -7.40 13.96
C PRO A 18 -7.69 -8.06 12.68
N VAL A 19 -6.37 -8.18 12.51
CA VAL A 19 -5.83 -9.03 11.45
C VAL A 19 -6.33 -10.45 11.70
N PRO A 20 -7.17 -11.03 10.83
CA PRO A 20 -7.41 -12.46 10.93
C PRO A 20 -6.04 -13.15 10.73
N LEU A 21 -5.71 -14.05 11.65
CA LEU A 21 -4.55 -14.95 11.58
C LEU A 21 -4.69 -15.97 10.42
N THR A 22 -5.27 -15.59 9.28
CA THR A 22 -5.24 -16.35 8.02
C THR A 22 -3.83 -16.26 7.45
N ARG A 23 -2.91 -16.93 8.13
CA ARG A 23 -1.50 -17.06 7.79
C ARG A 23 -1.24 -18.27 6.89
N LEU A 24 -2.24 -19.06 6.46
CA LEU A 24 -1.96 -20.40 5.91
C LEU A 24 -2.95 -20.88 4.83
N SER A 25 -3.05 -20.19 3.69
CA SER A 25 -3.52 -20.88 2.47
C SER A 25 -2.87 -20.42 1.15
N ILE A 26 -1.86 -19.55 1.19
CA ILE A 26 -0.92 -19.36 0.08
C ILE A 26 0.45 -19.72 0.63
N MET A 27 0.79 -21.01 0.62
CA MET A 27 2.19 -21.37 0.81
C MET A 27 2.97 -21.08 -0.48
N GLU A 28 4.22 -20.65 -0.29
CA GLU A 28 5.42 -20.80 -1.15
C GLU A 28 5.95 -19.62 -1.95
N ASN A 29 5.28 -18.47 -2.03
CA ASN A 29 5.90 -17.33 -2.72
C ASN A 29 6.69 -16.45 -1.74
N THR A 30 8.00 -16.44 -1.93
CA THR A 30 8.93 -15.48 -1.32
C THR A 30 8.46 -14.05 -1.62
N LEU A 31 8.82 -13.09 -0.76
CA LEU A 31 8.48 -11.67 -0.96
C LEU A 31 8.82 -11.18 -2.40
N PRO A 32 10.00 -11.50 -2.98
CA PRO A 32 10.29 -11.18 -4.38
C PRO A 32 9.28 -11.74 -5.39
N GLN A 33 8.84 -12.99 -5.22
CA GLN A 33 7.85 -13.61 -6.12
C GLN A 33 6.50 -12.90 -6.02
N ARG A 34 6.02 -12.62 -4.80
CA ARG A 34 4.77 -11.88 -4.60
C ARG A 34 4.81 -10.48 -5.21
N LEU A 35 5.95 -9.79 -5.10
CA LEU A 35 6.16 -8.49 -5.75
C LEU A 35 6.15 -8.60 -7.27
N GLN A 36 6.79 -9.63 -7.83
CA GLN A 36 6.77 -9.89 -9.27
C GLN A 36 5.35 -10.15 -9.77
N GLU A 37 4.57 -10.96 -9.05
CA GLU A 37 3.17 -11.26 -9.36
C GLU A 37 2.29 -10.02 -9.28
N TYR A 38 2.47 -9.19 -8.25
CA TYR A 38 1.73 -7.94 -8.12
C TYR A 38 2.02 -6.99 -9.28
N VAL A 39 3.30 -6.74 -9.55
CA VAL A 39 3.73 -5.83 -10.60
C VAL A 39 3.31 -6.33 -11.97
N ASN A 40 3.55 -7.61 -12.28
CA ASN A 40 3.21 -8.27 -13.55
C ASN A 40 3.53 -7.41 -14.80
N GLY A 41 4.69 -6.76 -14.81
CA GLY A 41 5.12 -5.87 -15.90
C GLY A 41 4.39 -4.50 -15.97
N SER A 42 3.46 -4.21 -15.05
CA SER A 42 2.77 -2.92 -15.01
C SER A 42 3.63 -1.82 -14.39
N PHE A 43 3.89 -0.78 -15.17
CA PHE A 43 4.58 0.42 -14.71
C PHE A 43 3.80 1.11 -13.59
N GLU A 44 2.48 1.23 -13.72
CA GLU A 44 1.63 1.88 -12.71
C GLU A 44 1.73 1.17 -11.36
N ARG A 45 1.56 -0.16 -11.33
CA ARG A 45 1.70 -0.94 -10.10
C ARG A 45 3.10 -0.82 -9.49
N THR A 46 4.13 -0.82 -10.34
CA THR A 46 5.52 -0.58 -9.92
C THR A 46 5.66 0.78 -9.24
N VAL A 47 5.14 1.84 -9.84
CA VAL A 47 5.22 3.20 -9.32
C VAL A 47 4.44 3.33 -8.01
N LEU A 48 3.25 2.73 -7.93
CA LEU A 48 2.40 2.72 -6.74
C LEU A 48 3.17 2.15 -5.55
N ILE A 49 3.66 0.90 -5.67
CA ILE A 49 4.32 0.23 -4.56
C ILE A 49 5.64 0.93 -4.18
N GLN A 50 6.41 1.41 -5.16
CA GLN A 50 7.63 2.18 -4.89
C GLN A 50 7.35 3.50 -4.15
N LYS A 51 6.29 4.22 -4.53
CA LYS A 51 5.88 5.46 -3.85
C LYS A 51 5.47 5.16 -2.40
N ARG A 52 4.70 4.08 -2.16
CA ARG A 52 4.25 3.73 -0.81
C ARG A 52 5.41 3.29 0.08
N ILE A 53 6.31 2.45 -0.42
CA ILE A 53 7.52 2.04 0.32
C ILE A 53 8.31 3.28 0.76
N ARG A 54 8.47 4.27 -0.12
CA ARG A 54 9.18 5.53 0.24
C ARG A 54 8.47 6.33 1.33
N GLN A 55 7.14 6.28 1.42
CA GLN A 55 6.40 6.92 2.52
C GLN A 55 6.67 6.20 3.84
N LEU A 56 6.58 4.87 3.86
CA LEU A 56 6.84 4.06 5.05
C LEU A 56 8.29 4.23 5.54
N VAL A 57 9.27 4.23 4.63
CA VAL A 57 10.68 4.49 4.97
C VAL A 57 10.90 5.90 5.56
N ARG A 58 10.06 6.88 5.19
CA ARG A 58 10.09 8.24 5.78
C ARG A 58 9.39 8.32 7.14
N GLY A 59 8.85 7.22 7.66
CA GLY A 59 8.16 7.16 8.94
C GLY A 59 6.65 7.38 8.86
N ASP A 60 6.05 7.29 7.67
CA ASP A 60 4.59 7.31 7.55
C ASP A 60 4.00 6.05 8.18
N ALA A 61 2.83 6.18 8.82
CA ALA A 61 2.24 5.09 9.56
C ALA A 61 1.63 4.04 8.59
N PRO A 62 1.73 2.74 8.92
CA PRO A 62 0.95 1.70 8.25
C PRO A 62 -0.55 1.96 8.38
N LEU A 63 -1.32 1.63 7.34
CA LEU A 63 -2.78 1.79 7.32
C LEU A 63 -3.53 0.64 8.02
N PHE A 64 -2.79 -0.33 8.56
CA PHE A 64 -3.31 -1.43 9.34
C PHE A 64 -2.41 -1.67 10.57
N ASP A 65 -2.89 -2.51 11.50
CA ASP A 65 -2.13 -2.88 12.69
C ASP A 65 -0.98 -3.85 12.35
N ALA A 66 0.13 -3.28 11.86
CA ALA A 66 1.34 -4.02 11.48
C ALA A 66 2.06 -4.61 12.70
N GLU A 67 1.94 -3.99 13.87
CA GLU A 67 2.50 -4.49 15.13
C GLU A 67 1.82 -5.79 15.55
N LEU A 68 0.47 -5.85 15.50
CA LEU A 68 -0.28 -7.08 15.77
C LEU A 68 0.06 -8.19 14.77
N ALA A 69 0.33 -7.84 13.51
CA ALA A 69 0.77 -8.76 12.47
C ALA A 69 2.27 -9.14 12.56
N ARG A 70 3.05 -8.45 13.40
CA ARG A 70 4.52 -8.58 13.53
C ARG A 70 5.27 -8.37 12.21
N ILE A 71 4.84 -7.40 11.42
CA ILE A 71 5.46 -7.05 10.14
C ILE A 71 6.19 -5.72 10.32
N GLU A 72 7.52 -5.74 10.18
CA GLU A 72 8.36 -4.54 10.26
C GLU A 72 8.89 -4.10 8.88
N ASN A 73 8.90 -5.01 7.91
CA ASN A 73 9.44 -4.73 6.60
C ASN A 73 8.51 -3.78 5.82
N PRO A 74 8.94 -2.56 5.44
CA PRO A 74 8.10 -1.59 4.74
C PRO A 74 7.61 -2.09 3.38
N ILE A 75 8.34 -3.00 2.74
CA ILE A 75 7.93 -3.62 1.47
C ILE A 75 6.73 -4.53 1.69
N GLU A 76 6.79 -5.35 2.74
CA GLU A 76 5.71 -6.27 3.08
C GLU A 76 4.46 -5.53 3.55
N ILE A 77 4.63 -4.48 4.36
CA ILE A 77 3.54 -3.59 4.78
C ILE A 77 2.85 -2.99 3.55
N ALA A 78 3.60 -2.37 2.63
CA ALA A 78 3.02 -1.77 1.43
C ALA A 78 2.26 -2.79 0.57
N LEU A 79 2.80 -4.00 0.40
CA LEU A 79 2.15 -5.04 -0.37
C LEU A 79 0.84 -5.49 0.28
N VAL A 80 0.80 -5.65 1.61
CA VAL A 80 -0.41 -6.00 2.36
C VAL A 80 -1.46 -4.89 2.27
N GLU A 81 -1.07 -3.62 2.33
CA GLU A 81 -1.99 -2.49 2.16
C GLU A 81 -2.64 -2.49 0.77
N ILE A 82 -1.88 -2.83 -0.26
CA ILE A 82 -2.36 -2.96 -1.63
C ILE A 82 -3.31 -4.16 -1.79
N GLU A 83 -2.92 -5.33 -1.28
CA GLU A 83 -3.75 -6.54 -1.33
C GLU A 83 -5.10 -6.34 -0.62
N ARG A 84 -5.13 -5.45 0.37
CA ARG A 84 -6.35 -5.02 1.08
C ARG A 84 -7.11 -3.87 0.43
N GLY A 85 -6.61 -3.30 -0.66
CA GLY A 85 -7.22 -2.16 -1.35
C GLY A 85 -7.22 -0.86 -0.55
N LEU A 86 -6.25 -0.66 0.35
CA LEU A 86 -6.18 0.53 1.21
C LEU A 86 -5.53 1.73 0.51
N ILE A 87 -4.82 1.51 -0.60
CA ILE A 87 -4.08 2.54 -1.34
C ILE A 87 -4.36 2.44 -2.83
N GLU A 88 -4.45 3.60 -3.48
CA GLU A 88 -4.62 3.70 -4.92
C GLU A 88 -3.71 4.82 -5.47
N LEU A 89 -3.32 4.70 -6.74
CA LEU A 89 -2.64 5.80 -7.41
C LEU A 89 -3.65 6.93 -7.60
N ALA A 90 -3.31 8.11 -7.08
CA ALA A 90 -4.03 9.31 -7.45
C ALA A 90 -3.81 9.52 -8.95
N VAL A 91 -4.90 9.71 -9.70
CA VAL A 91 -4.79 10.31 -11.02
C VAL A 91 -4.48 11.77 -10.76
N ASP A 92 -3.31 12.25 -11.21
CA ASP A 92 -3.04 13.67 -11.20
C ASP A 92 -4.05 14.31 -12.16
N GLU A 93 -5.13 14.86 -11.62
CA GLU A 93 -5.83 15.93 -12.32
C GLU A 93 -4.76 17.00 -12.54
N VAL A 94 -4.39 17.17 -13.81
CA VAL A 94 -3.47 18.20 -14.24
C VAL A 94 -4.10 19.51 -13.79
N GLU A 95 -3.66 20.06 -12.66
CA GLU A 95 -3.85 21.47 -12.37
C GLU A 95 -3.22 22.17 -13.58
N GLU A 96 -4.08 22.67 -14.48
CA GLU A 96 -3.68 23.62 -15.49
C GLU A 96 -2.99 24.76 -14.76
N LYS A 97 -1.65 24.73 -14.74
CA LYS A 97 -0.87 25.87 -14.32
C LYS A 97 -1.44 27.07 -15.08
N PRO A 98 -1.89 28.14 -14.40
CA PRO A 98 -2.35 29.32 -15.11
C PRO A 98 -1.20 29.76 -16.01
N THR A 99 -1.39 29.72 -17.32
CA THR A 99 -0.44 30.31 -18.25
C THR A 99 -0.41 31.80 -17.97
N LEU A 100 0.77 32.29 -17.57
CA LEU A 100 1.06 33.71 -17.42
C LEU A 100 1.01 34.43 -18.78
#